data_AF-A0AAU4S5H5-F1
#
_entry.id   AF-A0AAU4S5H5-F1
#
_cell.length_a   1.000
_cell.length_b   1.000
_cell.length_c   1.000
_cell.angle_alpha   90.00
_cell.angle_beta   90.00
_cell.angle_gamma   90.00
#
_symmetry.space_group_name_H-M   'P 1'
#
loop_
_entity.id
_entity.type
_entity.pdbx_description
1 polymer ?
#
loop_
_entity_poly.entity_id
_entity_poly.type
_entity_poly.pdbx_seq_one_letter_code
_entity_poly.pdbx_strand_id
1 'polypeptide(L)'
;MLSSFSALSGRGRGAARLAAATLVSGLVAAGVLVAGAGQAAADGTAQNQGGATATIGGLKTHGAAVIHSETGDQEVSAGLFEMSVDGGGTLQTYCVDLYNPTQKDAKYHETPWSGTSLGANENSGKIRWILQNSYPQVNDLAALAEKAGVQGGLTEQDAAAGTQVAVWRYSDDADVDAADPQAEKLADYLEKSARDVAEPAASLTLDPAALSGRPGERLGPVTVRTGASAVTVTPPADAATSGVRIVDRTGKPVTSTADGGQIYVDVPEDAAAGTAELTVQASTTVPVGRAFTSESRSQTQILAGSSESTVSATARATWAKKGAIPALSAAKNCAKGGVDIMAANEGDENFSFELLGAEYTIGAGESRTVTIPLQEDQAYDFTIEGPGGFAQRFTGVLDCMTQAAEAAEADNTSTQTLTEPSPATVGGTAPDTNLAATGSSNATPVIAGVAIGLVLIGGASLLIVRRKKTPEQD
;
A
#
# COMPACT_ATOMS: atom_id res chain seq x y z
N MET A 1 -63.87 8.17 44.97
CA MET A 1 -65.31 7.97 44.67
C MET A 1 -65.41 6.98 43.53
N LEU A 2 -66.16 5.88 43.77
CA LEU A 2 -66.93 5.03 42.85
C LEU A 2 -66.26 4.68 41.49
N SER A 3 -65.77 3.45 41.29
CA SER A 3 -66.53 2.21 40.96
C SER A 3 -67.21 2.27 39.58
N SER A 4 -67.25 1.26 38.71
CA SER A 4 -66.66 -0.09 38.60
C SER A 4 -67.24 -0.75 37.32
N PHE A 5 -66.72 -1.94 36.97
CA PHE A 5 -67.39 -3.10 36.34
C PHE A 5 -67.63 -3.06 34.81
N SER A 6 -67.39 -4.10 34.00
CA SER A 6 -67.11 -5.55 34.17
C SER A 6 -66.40 -6.07 32.89
N ALA A 7 -65.38 -6.93 32.89
CA ALA A 7 -65.28 -8.34 33.32
C ALA A 7 -66.21 -9.26 32.48
N LEU A 8 -65.70 -10.21 31.68
CA LEU A 8 -65.46 -11.65 31.98
C LEU A 8 -65.37 -12.36 30.60
N SER A 9 -64.80 -13.53 30.35
CA SER A 9 -64.10 -14.61 31.07
C SER A 9 -63.62 -15.57 29.94
N GLY A 10 -62.41 -16.14 29.98
CA GLY A 10 -62.18 -17.49 30.51
C GLY A 10 -61.63 -18.40 29.40
N ARG A 11 -60.33 -18.72 29.37
CA ARG A 11 -59.64 -19.87 30.02
C ARG A 11 -59.98 -21.24 29.41
N GLY A 12 -58.95 -21.95 28.95
CA GLY A 12 -58.89 -23.41 29.14
C GLY A 12 -58.10 -24.24 28.12
N ARG A 13 -56.80 -24.44 28.38
CA ARG A 13 -55.96 -25.66 28.24
C ARG A 13 -56.40 -26.80 27.31
N GLY A 14 -55.44 -27.27 26.50
CA GLY A 14 -55.43 -28.64 25.97
C GLY A 14 -54.06 -29.04 25.42
N ALA A 15 -53.39 -29.99 26.07
CA ALA A 15 -52.17 -30.64 25.60
C ALA A 15 -52.52 -31.82 24.68
N ALA A 16 -51.75 -32.03 23.62
CA ALA A 16 -51.73 -33.29 22.89
C ALA A 16 -50.28 -33.60 22.44
N ARG A 17 -49.74 -34.70 23.00
CA ARG A 17 -48.60 -35.46 22.47
C ARG A 17 -49.16 -36.62 21.64
N LEU A 18 -48.52 -36.96 20.51
CA LEU A 18 -48.41 -38.27 19.82
C LEU A 18 -47.61 -37.99 18.53
N ALA A 19 -46.30 -38.28 18.44
CA ALA A 19 -45.62 -39.56 18.18
C ALA A 19 -45.48 -39.95 16.68
N ALA A 20 -44.20 -40.05 16.28
CA ALA A 20 -43.56 -40.97 15.32
C ALA A 20 -43.77 -40.86 13.79
N ALA A 21 -42.66 -40.55 13.10
CA ALA A 21 -42.21 -41.31 11.93
C ALA A 21 -40.67 -41.25 11.85
N THR A 22 -40.04 -42.40 12.05
CA THR A 22 -38.61 -42.67 11.81
C THR A 22 -38.39 -43.02 10.34
N LEU A 23 -37.40 -42.41 9.69
CA LEU A 23 -36.73 -42.99 8.53
C LEU A 23 -35.22 -42.98 8.76
N VAL A 24 -34.69 -44.18 9.00
CA VAL A 24 -33.27 -44.51 8.95
C VAL A 24 -32.98 -45.04 7.55
N SER A 25 -32.02 -44.44 6.87
CA SER A 25 -31.22 -44.97 5.76
C SER A 25 -30.01 -44.03 5.68
N GLY A 26 -28.76 -44.38 5.97
CA GLY A 26 -28.08 -45.63 5.71
C GLY A 26 -27.20 -45.49 4.47
N LEU A 27 -26.15 -44.64 4.53
CA LEU A 27 -25.02 -44.70 3.59
C LEU A 27 -23.71 -44.42 4.35
N VAL A 28 -22.97 -45.50 4.59
CA VAL A 28 -21.54 -45.45 4.86
C VAL A 28 -20.86 -45.63 3.50
N ALA A 29 -20.20 -44.59 3.02
CA ALA A 29 -19.20 -44.70 1.97
C ALA A 29 -17.94 -43.97 2.45
N ALA A 30 -16.88 -44.76 2.65
CA ALA A 30 -15.56 -44.29 3.01
C ALA A 30 -15.04 -43.29 1.96
N GLY A 31 -14.75 -42.08 2.41
CA GLY A 31 -14.10 -41.02 1.63
C GLY A 31 -12.87 -40.55 2.38
N VAL A 32 -11.72 -40.80 1.77
CA VAL A 32 -10.35 -40.50 2.19
C VAL A 32 -10.22 -39.18 2.95
N LEU A 33 -9.56 -39.25 4.11
CA LEU A 33 -8.92 -38.12 4.78
C LEU A 33 -7.93 -37.47 3.82
N VAL A 34 -8.36 -36.46 3.08
CA VAL A 34 -7.45 -35.39 2.67
C VAL A 34 -7.49 -34.39 3.80
N ALA A 35 -6.49 -34.50 4.68
CA ALA A 35 -6.03 -33.37 5.47
C ALA A 35 -5.58 -32.30 4.47
N GLY A 36 -6.54 -31.57 3.93
CA GLY A 36 -6.27 -30.26 3.35
C GLY A 36 -5.95 -29.39 4.53
N ALA A 37 -4.67 -29.16 4.78
CA ALA A 37 -4.24 -27.94 5.44
C ALA A 37 -4.99 -26.82 4.72
N GLY A 38 -5.99 -26.26 5.39
CA GLY A 38 -6.64 -25.06 4.90
C GLY A 38 -5.53 -24.04 4.77
N GLN A 39 -5.12 -23.77 3.54
CA GLN A 39 -4.40 -22.54 3.25
C GLN A 39 -5.40 -21.45 3.62
N ALA A 40 -5.29 -20.96 4.86
CA ALA A 40 -5.68 -19.61 5.15
C ALA A 40 -4.90 -18.78 4.12
N ALA A 41 -5.63 -18.24 3.15
CA ALA A 41 -5.07 -17.25 2.25
C ALA A 41 -4.57 -16.11 3.15
N ALA A 42 -3.26 -16.12 3.39
CA ALA A 42 -2.56 -14.98 3.90
C ALA A 42 -2.56 -13.95 2.78
N ASP A 43 -3.62 -13.14 2.70
CA ASP A 43 -3.53 -11.81 2.09
C ASP A 43 -2.66 -10.95 3.03
N GLY A 44 -1.39 -11.32 3.14
CA GLY A 44 -0.40 -10.69 3.99
C GLY A 44 0.47 -9.77 3.15
N THR A 45 0.01 -8.55 2.89
CA THR A 45 0.90 -7.48 2.42
C THR A 45 1.51 -6.81 3.65
N ALA A 46 2.57 -7.40 4.20
CA ALA A 46 3.21 -6.94 5.44
C ALA A 46 4.13 -5.71 5.23
N GLN A 47 3.68 -4.69 4.51
CA GLN A 47 4.31 -3.38 4.45
C GLN A 47 3.52 -2.42 5.34
N ASN A 48 4.09 -2.01 6.48
CA ASN A 48 3.60 -1.02 7.46
C ASN A 48 2.11 -0.62 7.31
N GLN A 49 1.21 -1.48 7.77
CA GLN A 49 -0.22 -1.28 7.63
C GLN A 49 -0.77 -0.46 8.79
N GLY A 50 -0.44 0.83 8.84
CA GLY A 50 -1.02 1.76 9.80
C GLY A 50 -1.50 3.02 9.11
N GLY A 51 -2.80 3.27 9.18
CA GLY A 51 -3.40 4.53 8.76
C GLY A 51 -4.50 4.35 7.73
N ALA A 52 -4.65 5.34 6.85
CA ALA A 52 -5.65 5.29 5.80
C ALA A 52 -5.19 4.45 4.60
N THR A 53 -6.15 3.75 4.01
CA THR A 53 -5.99 3.07 2.73
C THR A 53 -7.11 3.55 1.81
N ALA A 54 -6.76 3.95 0.59
CA ALA A 54 -7.71 4.59 -0.30
C ALA A 54 -7.48 4.20 -1.77
N THR A 55 -8.55 4.24 -2.57
CA THR A 55 -8.49 4.00 -4.01
C THR A 55 -8.61 5.33 -4.75
N ILE A 56 -7.70 5.59 -5.69
CA ILE A 56 -7.70 6.84 -6.44
C ILE A 56 -8.87 6.92 -7.42
N GLY A 57 -9.66 7.99 -7.33
CA GLY A 57 -10.79 8.29 -8.22
C GLY A 57 -10.43 9.22 -9.38
N GLY A 58 -9.19 9.73 -9.40
CA GLY A 58 -8.65 10.61 -10.44
C GLY A 58 -8.71 12.09 -10.08
N LEU A 59 -8.26 12.90 -11.03
CA LEU A 59 -8.19 14.36 -10.93
C LEU A 59 -9.61 14.96 -10.98
N LYS A 60 -10.00 15.76 -9.98
CA LYS A 60 -11.36 16.31 -9.85
C LYS A 60 -11.42 17.81 -10.11
N THR A 61 -10.57 18.56 -9.43
CA THR A 61 -10.52 20.02 -9.52
C THR A 61 -9.16 20.40 -10.08
N HIS A 62 -9.13 20.85 -11.32
CA HIS A 62 -7.86 21.09 -12.02
C HIS A 62 -7.97 22.22 -13.04
N GLY A 63 -6.82 22.80 -13.34
CA GLY A 63 -6.57 23.66 -14.48
C GLY A 63 -5.48 23.05 -15.36
N ALA A 64 -4.89 23.87 -16.23
CA ALA A 64 -3.75 23.51 -17.06
C ALA A 64 -2.46 24.11 -16.50
N ALA A 65 -1.35 23.40 -16.69
CA ALA A 65 0.01 23.88 -16.45
C ALA A 65 0.87 23.56 -17.67
N VAL A 66 1.91 24.34 -17.88
CA VAL A 66 2.86 24.20 -18.98
C VAL A 66 4.22 23.88 -18.39
N ILE A 67 4.73 22.69 -18.73
CA ILE A 67 6.08 22.27 -18.40
C ILE A 67 7.00 22.76 -19.51
N HIS A 68 8.09 23.42 -19.12
CA HIS A 68 9.11 23.89 -20.03
C HIS A 68 10.29 22.91 -20.05
N SER A 69 10.70 22.50 -21.24
CA SER A 69 11.84 21.60 -21.42
C SER A 69 12.65 22.00 -22.66
N GLU A 70 13.88 21.50 -22.77
CA GLU A 70 14.70 21.72 -23.98
C GLU A 70 14.04 21.19 -25.27
N THR A 71 13.14 20.20 -25.14
CA THR A 71 12.41 19.60 -26.27
C THR A 71 11.13 20.36 -26.64
N GLY A 72 10.77 21.37 -25.86
CA GLY A 72 9.60 22.23 -26.04
C GLY A 72 8.66 22.22 -24.83
N ASP A 73 7.58 22.99 -24.98
CA ASP A 73 6.55 23.16 -23.96
C ASP A 73 5.51 22.03 -24.03
N GLN A 74 5.14 21.50 -22.87
CA GLN A 74 4.10 20.48 -22.73
C GLN A 74 3.00 20.93 -21.78
N GLU A 75 1.77 20.99 -22.29
CA GLU A 75 0.60 21.23 -21.44
C GLU A 75 0.16 19.95 -20.71
N VAL A 76 -0.07 20.07 -19.41
CA VAL A 76 -0.55 18.99 -18.53
C VAL A 76 -1.69 19.48 -17.63
N SER A 77 -2.51 18.57 -17.14
CA SER A 77 -3.53 18.91 -16.13
C SER A 77 -2.90 19.00 -14.74
N ALA A 78 -3.17 20.09 -14.03
CA ALA A 78 -2.63 20.35 -12.70
C ALA A 78 -3.77 20.58 -11.69
N GLY A 79 -3.79 19.83 -10.59
CA GLY A 79 -4.77 20.05 -9.54
C GLY A 79 -4.97 18.89 -8.58
N LEU A 80 -6.16 18.89 -7.97
CA LEU A 80 -6.51 18.07 -6.83
C LEU A 80 -7.12 16.73 -7.26
N PHE A 81 -6.50 15.65 -6.83
CA PHE A 81 -7.03 14.29 -6.94
C PHE A 81 -7.96 13.99 -5.78
N GLU A 82 -8.93 13.10 -6.01
CA GLU A 82 -9.78 12.55 -4.96
C GLU A 82 -9.56 11.04 -4.83
N MET A 83 -9.53 10.56 -3.60
CA MET A 83 -9.48 9.13 -3.29
C MET A 83 -10.63 8.75 -2.37
N SER A 84 -11.16 7.54 -2.55
CA SER A 84 -12.17 6.95 -1.67
C SER A 84 -11.50 6.04 -0.65
N VAL A 85 -11.74 6.28 0.64
CA VAL A 85 -11.12 5.51 1.73
C VAL A 85 -11.86 4.19 1.95
N ASP A 86 -11.11 3.11 2.12
CA ASP A 86 -11.64 1.81 2.50
C ASP A 86 -12.37 1.91 3.86
N GLY A 87 -13.66 1.57 3.89
CA GLY A 87 -14.47 1.71 5.10
C GLY A 87 -15.07 3.10 5.33
N GLY A 88 -14.92 4.03 4.38
CA GLY A 88 -15.63 5.32 4.38
C GLY A 88 -14.73 6.52 4.61
N GLY A 89 -15.10 7.64 3.99
CA GLY A 89 -14.32 8.88 3.95
C GLY A 89 -13.72 9.14 2.57
N THR A 90 -13.15 10.32 2.41
CA THR A 90 -12.53 10.81 1.18
C THR A 90 -11.25 11.57 1.50
N LEU A 91 -10.27 11.37 0.64
CA LEU A 91 -9.00 12.09 0.69
C LEU A 91 -8.87 12.97 -0.55
N GLN A 92 -8.23 14.11 -0.38
CA GLN A 92 -7.85 15.01 -1.44
C GLN A 92 -6.32 15.12 -1.46
N THR A 93 -5.69 14.87 -2.61
CA THR A 93 -4.24 14.80 -2.74
C THR A 93 -3.71 15.60 -3.92
N TYR A 94 -2.45 16.01 -3.85
CA TYR A 94 -1.68 16.48 -5.00
C TYR A 94 -0.60 15.46 -5.36
N CYS A 95 -0.15 15.52 -6.60
CA CYS A 95 0.98 14.75 -7.10
C CYS A 95 2.31 15.34 -6.62
N VAL A 96 3.29 14.48 -6.31
CA VAL A 96 4.69 14.87 -6.01
C VAL A 96 5.71 14.18 -6.93
N ASP A 97 5.27 13.64 -8.05
CA ASP A 97 6.10 12.98 -9.07
C ASP A 97 5.48 13.24 -10.44
N LEU A 98 5.80 14.41 -11.00
CA LEU A 98 5.12 15.02 -12.16
C LEU A 98 5.15 14.13 -13.41
N TYR A 99 6.25 13.41 -13.63
CA TYR A 99 6.47 12.66 -14.86
C TYR A 99 5.97 11.21 -14.80
N ASN A 100 5.52 10.75 -13.63
CA ASN A 100 5.00 9.40 -13.42
C ASN A 100 3.47 9.42 -13.35
N PRO A 101 2.72 8.89 -14.33
CA PRO A 101 1.28 9.03 -14.34
C PRO A 101 0.58 8.23 -13.23
N THR A 102 -0.54 8.73 -12.72
CA THR A 102 -1.42 7.92 -11.85
C THR A 102 -1.96 6.71 -12.60
N GLN A 103 -1.91 5.54 -11.97
CA GLN A 103 -2.58 4.36 -12.46
C GLN A 103 -4.05 4.38 -12.08
N LYS A 104 -4.91 4.01 -13.05
CA LYS A 104 -6.35 3.98 -12.85
C LYS A 104 -6.72 2.98 -11.75
N ASP A 105 -7.61 3.40 -10.85
CA ASP A 105 -8.15 2.58 -9.75
C ASP A 105 -7.06 1.99 -8.84
N ALA A 106 -5.86 2.59 -8.84
CA ALA A 106 -4.77 2.16 -7.98
C ALA A 106 -5.11 2.35 -6.50
N LYS A 107 -4.73 1.35 -5.71
CA LYS A 107 -4.84 1.36 -4.25
C LYS A 107 -3.60 2.01 -3.66
N TYR A 108 -3.83 2.91 -2.71
CA TYR A 108 -2.81 3.67 -2.00
C TYR A 108 -2.88 3.43 -0.50
N HIS A 109 -1.72 3.48 0.14
CA HIS A 109 -1.56 3.32 1.57
C HIS A 109 -0.81 4.51 2.15
N GLU A 110 -1.27 5.00 3.29
CA GLU A 110 -0.55 6.01 4.05
C GLU A 110 0.85 5.50 4.43
N THR A 111 1.88 6.31 4.21
CA THR A 111 3.28 5.93 4.45
C THR A 111 4.07 7.15 4.96
N PRO A 112 5.13 6.95 5.78
CA PRO A 112 6.02 8.06 6.13
C PRO A 112 6.83 8.57 4.94
N TRP A 113 7.30 9.82 5.00
CA TRP A 113 8.15 10.41 3.96
C TRP A 113 9.42 9.59 3.73
N SER A 114 10.00 8.98 4.77
CA SER A 114 11.20 8.14 4.66
C SER A 114 11.05 6.93 3.73
N GLY A 115 9.81 6.56 3.39
CA GLY A 115 9.49 5.49 2.46
C GLY A 115 9.13 5.96 1.05
N THR A 116 9.34 7.24 0.72
CA THR A 116 9.05 7.84 -0.60
C THR A 116 10.15 8.83 -1.02
N SER A 117 10.03 9.40 -2.22
CA SER A 117 10.87 10.51 -2.70
C SER A 117 10.90 11.75 -1.79
N LEU A 118 9.87 11.94 -0.95
CA LEU A 118 9.81 13.04 0.02
C LEU A 118 10.85 12.88 1.14
N GLY A 119 11.28 11.66 1.46
CA GLY A 119 12.21 11.38 2.54
C GLY A 119 13.63 11.91 2.28
N ALA A 120 14.04 11.97 1.01
CA ALA A 120 15.31 12.52 0.58
C ALA A 120 15.21 13.98 0.14
N ASN A 121 13.99 14.47 -0.12
CA ASN A 121 13.77 15.83 -0.58
C ASN A 121 13.77 16.84 0.59
N GLU A 122 14.79 17.69 0.62
CA GLU A 122 14.98 18.75 1.62
C GLU A 122 13.86 19.82 1.65
N ASN A 123 13.08 19.93 0.57
CA ASN A 123 11.97 20.87 0.47
C ASN A 123 10.62 20.25 0.89
N SER A 124 10.57 19.01 1.38
CA SER A 124 9.32 18.34 1.74
C SER A 124 8.50 19.08 2.80
N GLY A 125 9.17 19.77 3.73
CA GLY A 125 8.47 20.66 4.66
C GLY A 125 7.85 21.88 3.98
N LYS A 126 8.50 22.46 2.96
CA LYS A 126 7.92 23.55 2.17
C LYS A 126 6.67 23.11 1.42
N ILE A 127 6.69 21.90 0.84
CA ILE A 127 5.51 21.29 0.22
C ILE A 127 4.38 21.21 1.23
N ARG A 128 4.62 20.67 2.43
CA ARG A 128 3.60 20.60 3.47
C ARG A 128 3.07 21.99 3.88
N TRP A 129 3.94 22.99 3.98
CA TRP A 129 3.52 24.35 4.28
C TRP A 129 2.55 24.87 3.21
N ILE A 130 2.83 24.63 1.93
CA ILE A 130 1.95 24.99 0.82
C ILE A 130 0.57 24.34 1.00
N LEU A 131 0.53 23.03 1.29
CA LEU A 131 -0.72 22.29 1.49
C LEU A 131 -1.56 22.84 2.65
N GLN A 132 -0.92 23.34 3.71
CA GLN A 132 -1.60 23.94 4.86
C GLN A 132 -2.08 25.37 4.62
N ASN A 133 -1.47 26.09 3.67
CA ASN A 133 -1.71 27.52 3.44
C ASN A 133 -2.39 27.81 2.10
N SER A 134 -2.81 26.78 1.37
CA SER A 134 -3.52 26.89 0.10
C SER A 134 -4.75 25.98 0.05
N TYR A 135 -5.41 25.95 -1.10
CA TYR A 135 -6.58 25.11 -1.37
C TYR A 135 -6.22 23.61 -1.32
N PRO A 136 -7.03 22.74 -0.68
CA PRO A 136 -8.37 23.01 -0.12
C PRO A 136 -8.38 23.41 1.37
N GLN A 137 -7.24 23.46 2.07
CA GLN A 137 -7.21 23.84 3.49
C GLN A 137 -7.64 25.29 3.70
N VAL A 138 -7.18 26.18 2.83
CA VAL A 138 -7.64 27.57 2.75
C VAL A 138 -8.66 27.65 1.62
N ASN A 139 -9.94 27.45 1.96
CA ASN A 139 -11.04 27.49 1.00
C ASN A 139 -11.71 28.88 0.87
N ASP A 140 -11.24 29.88 1.62
CA ASP A 140 -11.59 31.28 1.36
C ASP A 140 -10.73 31.80 0.21
N LEU A 141 -11.21 31.57 -1.02
CA LEU A 141 -10.49 31.91 -2.25
C LEU A 141 -10.29 33.43 -2.41
N ALA A 142 -11.16 34.26 -1.84
CA ALA A 142 -11.00 35.70 -1.88
C ALA A 142 -9.83 36.15 -1.00
N ALA A 143 -9.74 35.61 0.22
CA ALA A 143 -8.62 35.87 1.12
C ALA A 143 -7.30 35.31 0.58
N LEU A 144 -7.33 34.14 -0.07
CA LEU A 144 -6.16 33.55 -0.72
C LEU A 144 -5.68 34.41 -1.91
N ALA A 145 -6.62 34.87 -2.74
CA ALA A 145 -6.34 35.76 -3.86
C ALA A 145 -5.71 37.08 -3.40
N GLU A 146 -6.22 37.68 -2.30
CA GLU A 146 -5.66 38.90 -1.72
C GLU A 146 -4.20 38.71 -1.28
N LYS A 147 -3.91 37.62 -0.57
CA LYS A 147 -2.54 37.27 -0.15
C LYS A 147 -1.59 37.10 -1.33
N ALA A 148 -2.07 36.48 -2.41
CA ALA A 148 -1.31 36.26 -3.64
C ALA A 148 -1.26 37.50 -4.56
N GLY A 149 -1.93 38.61 -4.23
CA GLY A 149 -1.97 39.81 -5.07
C GLY A 149 -2.77 39.64 -6.37
N VAL A 150 -3.74 38.73 -6.40
CA VAL A 150 -4.56 38.42 -7.57
C VAL A 150 -5.75 39.38 -7.65
N GLN A 151 -5.71 40.29 -8.63
CA GLN A 151 -6.75 41.29 -8.91
C GLN A 151 -7.83 40.69 -9.82
N GLY A 152 -8.70 39.84 -9.28
CA GLY A 152 -9.73 39.15 -10.06
C GLY A 152 -10.40 37.99 -9.34
N GLY A 153 -9.87 37.61 -8.17
CA GLY A 153 -10.30 36.43 -7.42
C GLY A 153 -9.57 35.17 -7.88
N LEU A 154 -9.89 34.04 -7.27
CA LEU A 154 -9.45 32.71 -7.70
C LEU A 154 -10.68 31.84 -7.81
N THR A 155 -10.75 31.02 -8.86
CA THR A 155 -11.65 29.87 -8.89
C THR A 155 -11.04 28.69 -8.14
N GLU A 156 -11.82 27.66 -7.84
CA GLU A 156 -11.29 26.42 -7.25
C GLU A 156 -10.28 25.75 -8.20
N GLN A 157 -10.49 25.86 -9.52
CA GLN A 157 -9.57 25.33 -10.53
C GLN A 157 -8.24 26.10 -10.53
N ASP A 158 -8.28 27.43 -10.47
CA ASP A 158 -7.07 28.26 -10.39
C ASP A 158 -6.30 27.96 -9.11
N ALA A 159 -7.02 27.85 -7.99
CA ALA A 159 -6.41 27.57 -6.70
C ALA A 159 -5.78 26.17 -6.66
N ALA A 160 -6.45 25.16 -7.21
CA ALA A 160 -5.91 23.81 -7.30
C ALA A 160 -4.70 23.73 -8.24
N ALA A 161 -4.78 24.34 -9.42
CA ALA A 161 -3.68 24.35 -10.39
C ALA A 161 -2.46 25.10 -9.85
N GLY A 162 -2.63 26.32 -9.33
CA GLY A 162 -1.53 27.09 -8.75
C GLY A 162 -0.89 26.41 -7.54
N THR A 163 -1.69 25.69 -6.73
CA THR A 163 -1.13 24.88 -5.63
C THR A 163 -0.32 23.70 -6.16
N GLN A 164 -0.82 22.95 -7.14
CA GLN A 164 -0.12 21.81 -7.72
C GLN A 164 1.21 22.24 -8.39
N VAL A 165 1.21 23.37 -9.10
CA VAL A 165 2.42 23.95 -9.71
C VAL A 165 3.46 24.29 -8.63
N ALA A 166 3.06 24.98 -7.55
CA ALA A 166 3.96 25.28 -6.45
C ALA A 166 4.50 24.02 -5.73
N VAL A 167 3.70 22.94 -5.68
CA VAL A 167 4.16 21.64 -5.18
C VAL A 167 5.23 21.05 -6.12
N TRP A 168 4.98 21.00 -7.44
CA TRP A 168 5.92 20.44 -8.42
C TRP A 168 7.26 21.17 -8.48
N ARG A 169 7.26 22.50 -8.31
CA ARG A 169 8.50 23.29 -8.18
C ARG A 169 9.38 22.83 -7.01
N TYR A 170 8.80 22.27 -5.94
CA TYR A 170 9.56 21.72 -4.81
C TYR A 170 9.72 20.20 -4.82
N SER A 171 8.81 19.43 -5.40
CA SER A 171 8.92 17.97 -5.45
C SER A 171 9.83 17.47 -6.57
N ASP A 172 9.77 18.11 -7.73
CA ASP A 172 10.41 17.66 -8.98
C ASP A 172 11.47 18.65 -9.49
N ASP A 173 11.66 19.80 -8.83
CA ASP A 173 12.44 20.93 -9.33
C ASP A 173 12.03 21.34 -10.76
N ALA A 174 10.73 21.22 -11.05
CA ALA A 174 10.20 21.37 -12.40
C ALA A 174 10.17 22.85 -12.83
N ASP A 175 10.63 23.12 -14.06
CA ASP A 175 10.34 24.37 -14.77
C ASP A 175 8.92 24.30 -15.31
N VAL A 176 7.97 24.82 -14.52
CA VAL A 176 6.54 24.70 -14.77
C VAL A 176 5.79 25.95 -14.33
N ASP A 177 4.88 26.38 -15.19
CA ASP A 177 3.98 27.52 -14.97
C ASP A 177 2.52 27.06 -15.03
N ALA A 178 1.64 27.69 -14.25
CA ALA A 178 0.22 27.54 -14.45
C ALA A 178 -0.19 28.30 -15.73
N ALA A 179 -1.02 27.67 -16.57
CA ALA A 179 -1.47 28.30 -17.81
C ALA A 179 -2.37 29.52 -17.56
N ASP A 180 -3.11 29.53 -16.45
CA ASP A 180 -3.91 30.68 -16.03
C ASP A 180 -3.05 31.69 -15.23
N PRO A 181 -3.02 32.98 -15.60
CA PRO A 181 -2.19 33.98 -14.92
C PRO A 181 -2.54 34.24 -13.45
N GLN A 182 -3.77 33.96 -13.02
CA GLN A 182 -4.20 34.08 -11.62
C GLN A 182 -3.69 32.88 -10.81
N ALA A 183 -3.80 31.67 -11.37
CA ALA A 183 -3.22 30.46 -10.80
C ALA A 183 -1.69 30.59 -10.68
N GLU A 184 -1.04 31.17 -11.68
CA GLU A 184 0.42 31.36 -11.68
C GLU A 184 0.88 32.32 -10.58
N LYS A 185 0.19 33.45 -10.41
CA LYS A 185 0.45 34.35 -9.28
C LYS A 185 0.28 33.69 -7.92
N LEU A 186 -0.67 32.77 -7.79
CA LEU A 186 -0.83 31.98 -6.58
C LEU A 186 0.37 31.04 -6.39
N ALA A 187 0.78 30.32 -7.44
CA ALA A 187 1.94 29.43 -7.39
C ALA A 187 3.20 30.18 -6.92
N ASP A 188 3.47 31.32 -7.55
CA ASP A 188 4.55 32.24 -7.23
C ASP A 188 4.54 32.71 -5.77
N TYR A 189 3.36 33.08 -5.27
CA TYR A 189 3.18 33.49 -3.88
C TYR A 189 3.49 32.35 -2.91
N LEU A 190 2.98 31.16 -3.19
CA LEU A 190 3.13 29.97 -2.36
C LEU A 190 4.60 29.55 -2.29
N GLU A 191 5.26 29.48 -3.45
CA GLU A 191 6.67 29.12 -3.55
C GLU A 191 7.56 30.07 -2.73
N LYS A 192 7.39 31.39 -2.93
CA LYS A 192 8.17 32.43 -2.23
C LYS A 192 7.90 32.47 -0.72
N SER A 193 6.71 32.06 -0.30
CA SER A 193 6.29 32.13 1.11
C SER A 193 6.58 30.85 1.89
N ALA A 194 6.84 29.73 1.21
CA ALA A 194 6.93 28.42 1.81
C ALA A 194 8.05 28.33 2.85
N ARG A 195 7.73 27.65 3.96
CA ARG A 195 8.65 27.44 5.08
C ARG A 195 8.78 25.97 5.36
N ASP A 196 9.93 25.60 5.90
CA ASP A 196 10.13 24.24 6.36
C ASP A 196 9.24 23.94 7.58
N VAL A 197 8.52 22.82 7.52
CA VAL A 197 7.69 22.30 8.62
C VAL A 197 7.83 20.78 8.66
N ALA A 198 7.86 20.21 9.87
CA ALA A 198 8.06 18.78 10.06
C ALA A 198 6.92 17.93 9.48
N GLU A 199 7.25 16.69 9.10
CA GLU A 199 6.28 15.65 8.75
C GLU A 199 5.21 15.49 9.84
N PRO A 200 3.91 15.38 9.50
CA PRO A 200 2.88 15.11 10.48
C PRO A 200 2.90 13.63 10.90
N ALA A 201 2.52 13.36 12.14
CA ALA A 201 2.36 11.99 12.63
C ALA A 201 1.33 11.21 11.80
N ALA A 202 1.50 9.89 11.73
CA ALA A 202 0.55 9.00 11.05
C ALA A 202 -0.84 9.02 11.71
N SER A 203 -1.87 8.77 10.91
CA SER A 203 -3.26 8.80 11.39
C SER A 203 -3.56 7.70 12.42
N LEU A 204 -2.99 6.51 12.27
CA LEU A 204 -3.09 5.39 13.20
C LEU A 204 -1.91 4.41 13.01
N THR A 205 -1.18 4.07 14.06
CA THR A 205 -0.12 3.04 14.02
C THR A 205 -0.12 2.19 15.29
N LEU A 206 0.44 0.99 15.18
CA LEU A 206 0.71 0.07 16.28
C LEU A 206 2.22 -0.11 16.41
N ASP A 207 2.75 0.08 17.62
CA ASP A 207 4.18 -0.02 17.90
C ASP A 207 4.47 -0.96 19.10
N PRO A 208 5.14 -2.11 18.91
CA PRO A 208 5.65 -2.61 17.63
C PRO A 208 4.55 -3.24 16.76
N ALA A 209 4.80 -3.32 15.44
CA ALA A 209 3.90 -3.96 14.47
C ALA A 209 4.00 -5.50 14.47
N ALA A 210 5.01 -6.07 15.15
CA ALA A 210 5.18 -7.50 15.30
C ALA A 210 5.65 -7.85 16.72
N LEU A 211 5.11 -8.93 17.27
CA LEU A 211 5.38 -9.46 18.60
C LEU A 211 5.79 -10.92 18.51
N SER A 212 6.65 -11.33 19.43
CA SER A 212 7.00 -12.74 19.67
C SER A 212 6.98 -13.04 21.16
N GLY A 213 6.70 -14.29 21.54
CA GLY A 213 6.93 -14.77 22.90
C GLY A 213 6.29 -16.14 23.17
N ARG A 214 6.06 -16.48 24.44
CA ARG A 214 5.61 -17.84 24.82
C ARG A 214 4.13 -17.91 25.17
N PRO A 215 3.47 -19.06 24.95
CA PRO A 215 2.16 -19.35 25.52
C PRO A 215 2.13 -19.17 27.04
N GLY A 216 1.02 -18.67 27.58
CA GLY A 216 0.85 -18.39 29.01
C GLY A 216 1.35 -17.00 29.43
N GLU A 217 2.02 -16.29 28.53
CA GLU A 217 2.45 -14.90 28.72
C GLU A 217 1.50 -13.93 27.99
N ARG A 218 1.61 -12.64 28.35
CA ARG A 218 0.94 -11.54 27.64
C ARG A 218 1.97 -10.88 26.74
N LEU A 219 1.84 -11.10 25.43
CA LEU A 219 2.76 -10.55 24.44
C LEU A 219 2.48 -9.05 24.26
N GLY A 220 3.50 -8.21 24.43
CA GLY A 220 3.37 -6.76 24.34
C GLY A 220 4.21 -6.01 25.39
N PRO A 221 3.96 -4.71 25.61
CA PRO A 221 2.84 -3.95 25.08
C PRO A 221 2.96 -3.62 23.58
N VAL A 222 1.82 -3.57 22.89
CA VAL A 222 1.65 -2.80 21.66
C VAL A 222 1.01 -1.47 22.02
N THR A 223 1.67 -0.38 21.64
CA THR A 223 1.19 0.98 21.87
C THR A 223 0.41 1.46 20.66
N VAL A 224 -0.81 1.94 20.90
CA VAL A 224 -1.64 2.59 19.87
C VAL A 224 -1.25 4.05 19.76
N ARG A 225 -0.96 4.52 18.54
CA ARG A 225 -0.65 5.93 18.25
C ARG A 225 -1.64 6.48 17.24
N THR A 226 -2.36 7.55 17.57
CA THR A 226 -3.39 8.10 16.68
C THR A 226 -3.80 9.54 17.05
N GLY A 227 -4.35 10.27 16.07
CA GLY A 227 -5.09 11.51 16.33
C GLY A 227 -6.57 11.30 16.70
N ALA A 228 -7.08 10.06 16.64
CA ALA A 228 -8.47 9.75 16.93
C ALA A 228 -8.78 9.82 18.44
N SER A 229 -10.02 10.19 18.77
CA SER A 229 -10.49 10.23 20.17
C SER A 229 -10.68 8.85 20.80
N ALA A 230 -10.98 7.84 19.97
CA ALA A 230 -11.15 6.46 20.38
C ALA A 230 -10.76 5.52 19.24
N VAL A 231 -10.27 4.36 19.62
CA VAL A 231 -9.87 3.27 18.73
C VAL A 231 -10.63 2.02 19.15
N THR A 232 -11.23 1.35 18.19
CA THR A 232 -11.84 0.03 18.39
C THR A 232 -10.79 -1.04 18.19
N VAL A 233 -10.81 -2.04 19.06
CA VAL A 233 -9.87 -3.15 19.07
C VAL A 233 -10.63 -4.41 18.68
N THR A 234 -10.25 -4.99 17.54
CA THR A 234 -10.89 -6.19 16.99
C THR A 234 -10.01 -7.41 17.32
N PRO A 235 -10.55 -8.42 18.03
CA PRO A 235 -9.82 -9.65 18.29
C PRO A 235 -9.52 -10.42 16.99
N PRO A 236 -8.52 -11.32 16.99
CA PRO A 236 -8.26 -12.23 15.87
C PRO A 236 -9.51 -13.02 15.47
N ALA A 237 -9.69 -13.28 14.18
CA ALA A 237 -10.89 -13.96 13.67
C ALA A 237 -11.10 -15.38 14.27
N ASP A 238 -10.01 -16.05 14.63
CA ASP A 238 -9.99 -17.38 15.23
C ASP A 238 -9.99 -17.34 16.77
N ALA A 239 -10.11 -16.16 17.41
CA ALA A 239 -10.00 -15.99 18.86
C ALA A 239 -10.94 -16.91 19.66
N ALA A 240 -12.15 -17.19 19.14
CA ALA A 240 -13.10 -18.11 19.78
C ALA A 240 -12.61 -19.56 19.81
N THR A 241 -11.80 -19.97 18.83
CA THR A 241 -11.24 -21.33 18.72
C THR A 241 -9.84 -21.45 19.32
N SER A 242 -9.01 -20.41 19.20
CA SER A 242 -7.63 -20.41 19.71
C SER A 242 -7.56 -20.00 21.19
N GLY A 243 -8.60 -19.35 21.73
CA GLY A 243 -8.62 -18.85 23.11
C GLY A 243 -7.76 -17.60 23.33
N VAL A 244 -7.15 -17.06 22.27
CA VAL A 244 -6.36 -15.82 22.30
C VAL A 244 -7.25 -14.63 22.63
N ARG A 245 -6.80 -13.74 23.52
CA ARG A 245 -7.54 -12.54 23.93
C ARG A 245 -6.69 -11.29 23.76
N ILE A 246 -7.34 -10.17 23.48
CA ILE A 246 -6.70 -8.85 23.55
C ILE A 246 -7.02 -8.21 24.88
N VAL A 247 -5.99 -7.89 25.66
CA VAL A 247 -6.14 -7.46 27.06
C VAL A 247 -5.29 -6.24 27.38
N ASP A 248 -5.59 -5.60 28.52
CA ASP A 248 -4.75 -4.57 29.12
C ASP A 248 -3.62 -5.19 29.96
N ARG A 249 -2.78 -4.33 30.55
CA ARG A 249 -1.67 -4.76 31.43
C ARG A 249 -2.13 -5.61 32.62
N THR A 250 -3.38 -5.47 33.05
CA THR A 250 -3.96 -6.23 34.17
C THR A 250 -4.63 -7.54 33.74
N GLY A 251 -4.69 -7.82 32.44
CA GLY A 251 -5.34 -8.99 31.87
C GLY A 251 -6.84 -8.83 31.63
N LYS A 252 -7.38 -7.60 31.69
CA LYS A 252 -8.80 -7.36 31.37
C LYS A 252 -8.98 -7.23 29.86
N PRO A 253 -10.05 -7.80 29.28
CA PRO A 253 -10.34 -7.64 27.85
C PRO A 253 -10.42 -6.17 27.43
N VAL A 254 -9.80 -5.84 26.30
CA VAL A 254 -9.83 -4.50 25.70
C VAL A 254 -10.56 -4.59 24.36
N THR A 255 -11.66 -3.86 24.26
CA THR A 255 -12.42 -3.68 23.00
C THR A 255 -12.31 -2.26 22.45
N SER A 256 -11.81 -1.32 23.26
CA SER A 256 -11.54 0.04 22.84
C SER A 256 -10.41 0.65 23.67
N THR A 257 -9.66 1.55 23.05
CA THR A 257 -8.54 2.29 23.64
C THR A 257 -8.44 3.68 23.00
N ALA A 258 -7.41 4.44 23.35
CA ALA A 258 -7.11 5.75 22.77
C ALA A 258 -5.60 5.88 22.49
N ASP A 259 -5.17 7.05 22.02
CA ASP A 259 -3.74 7.36 21.83
C ASP A 259 -2.93 7.10 23.12
N GLY A 260 -1.77 6.45 22.96
CA GLY A 260 -0.91 6.01 24.06
C GLY A 260 -1.40 4.77 24.82
N GLY A 261 -2.57 4.24 24.47
CA GLY A 261 -3.11 3.02 25.05
C GLY A 261 -2.24 1.81 24.74
N GLN A 262 -2.05 0.95 25.74
CA GLN A 262 -1.24 -0.26 25.62
C GLN A 262 -2.11 -1.51 25.65
N ILE A 263 -2.01 -2.33 24.61
CA ILE A 263 -2.72 -3.59 24.45
C ILE A 263 -1.74 -4.75 24.38
N TYR A 264 -2.20 -5.91 24.81
CA TYR A 264 -1.41 -7.13 24.89
C TYR A 264 -2.19 -8.29 24.28
N VAL A 265 -1.47 -9.22 23.65
CA VAL A 265 -2.03 -10.48 23.16
C VAL A 265 -1.82 -11.55 24.24
N ASP A 266 -2.90 -11.99 24.87
CA ASP A 266 -2.93 -13.00 25.92
C ASP A 266 -3.13 -14.38 25.30
N VAL A 267 -2.08 -15.20 25.33
CA VAL A 267 -2.05 -16.52 24.70
C VAL A 267 -2.23 -17.61 25.77
N PRO A 268 -3.18 -18.56 25.63
CA PRO A 268 -3.34 -19.65 26.58
C PRO A 268 -2.08 -20.48 26.77
N GLU A 269 -1.77 -20.93 27.99
CA GLU A 269 -0.56 -21.70 28.32
C GLU A 269 -0.44 -23.02 27.53
N ASP A 270 -1.57 -23.66 27.26
CA ASP A 270 -1.64 -24.92 26.52
C ASP A 270 -1.64 -24.74 25.00
N ALA A 271 -1.71 -23.50 24.49
CA ALA A 271 -1.76 -23.21 23.07
C ALA A 271 -0.61 -23.87 22.29
N ALA A 272 -0.95 -24.45 21.13
CA ALA A 272 0.03 -24.87 20.15
C ALA A 272 0.77 -23.65 19.58
N ALA A 273 1.94 -23.86 18.97
CA ALA A 273 2.63 -22.79 18.26
C ALA A 273 1.73 -22.21 17.17
N GLY A 274 1.76 -20.89 17.01
CA GLY A 274 0.83 -20.22 16.11
C GLY A 274 1.08 -18.72 16.00
N THR A 275 0.20 -18.09 15.23
CA THR A 275 0.20 -16.65 15.00
C THR A 275 -1.22 -16.11 15.13
N ALA A 276 -1.35 -14.87 15.58
CA ALA A 276 -2.60 -14.11 15.55
C ALA A 276 -2.35 -12.71 15.00
N GLU A 277 -3.35 -12.17 14.32
CA GLU A 277 -3.36 -10.79 13.88
C GLU A 277 -4.33 -9.99 14.76
N LEU A 278 -3.81 -8.93 15.35
CA LEU A 278 -4.57 -7.91 16.07
C LEU A 278 -4.85 -6.78 15.08
N THR A 279 -6.11 -6.39 14.95
CA THR A 279 -6.50 -5.21 14.16
C THR A 279 -7.13 -4.16 15.06
N VAL A 280 -6.75 -2.91 14.83
CA VAL A 280 -7.39 -1.75 15.43
C VAL A 280 -7.94 -0.84 14.34
N GLN A 281 -9.04 -0.15 14.64
CA GLN A 281 -9.71 0.76 13.72
C GLN A 281 -10.18 2.02 14.41
N ALA A 282 -10.14 3.14 13.72
CA ALA A 282 -10.64 4.42 14.20
C ALA A 282 -11.23 5.25 13.06
N SER A 283 -12.03 6.25 13.42
CA SER A 283 -12.47 7.30 12.49
C SER A 283 -11.77 8.60 12.88
N THR A 284 -11.04 9.20 11.94
CA THR A 284 -10.29 10.44 12.15
C THR A 284 -10.05 11.17 10.83
N THR A 285 -9.57 12.40 10.88
CA THR A 285 -9.03 13.06 9.69
C THR A 285 -7.57 12.67 9.52
N VAL A 286 -7.18 12.29 8.31
CA VAL A 286 -5.76 12.04 8.02
C VAL A 286 -5.02 13.37 8.02
N PRO A 287 -3.86 13.49 8.69
CA PRO A 287 -3.14 14.75 8.76
C PRO A 287 -2.61 15.26 7.41
N VAL A 288 -2.79 16.55 7.13
CA VAL A 288 -2.28 17.20 5.90
C VAL A 288 -0.76 17.10 5.81
N GLY A 289 -0.27 16.62 4.66
CA GLY A 289 1.14 16.35 4.39
C GLY A 289 1.55 14.88 4.53
N ARG A 290 0.66 13.96 4.94
CA ARG A 290 0.95 12.52 4.88
C ARG A 290 1.12 12.06 3.44
N ALA A 291 2.09 11.19 3.20
CA ALA A 291 2.32 10.59 1.89
C ALA A 291 1.47 9.34 1.68
N PHE A 292 1.14 9.08 0.43
CA PHE A 292 0.39 7.92 -0.02
C PHE A 292 1.10 7.29 -1.21
N THR A 293 1.42 6.01 -1.11
CA THR A 293 2.06 5.24 -2.20
C THR A 293 1.22 4.05 -2.60
N SER A 294 1.33 3.65 -3.86
CA SER A 294 0.75 2.40 -4.36
C SER A 294 1.78 1.27 -4.34
N GLU A 295 1.32 0.02 -4.30
CA GLU A 295 2.15 -1.14 -4.64
C GLU A 295 2.40 -1.25 -6.15
N SER A 296 1.64 -0.49 -6.96
CA SER A 296 1.88 -0.33 -8.39
C SER A 296 2.82 0.85 -8.67
N ARG A 297 3.32 0.96 -9.91
CA ARG A 297 4.10 2.11 -10.41
C ARG A 297 3.19 3.32 -10.67
N SER A 298 2.51 3.78 -9.65
CA SER A 298 1.63 4.94 -9.70
C SER A 298 2.25 6.05 -8.86
N GLN A 299 2.35 7.27 -9.40
CA GLN A 299 2.96 8.42 -8.71
C GLN A 299 2.57 8.53 -7.24
N THR A 300 3.56 8.82 -6.40
CA THR A 300 3.36 9.18 -5.01
C THR A 300 2.41 10.38 -4.89
N GLN A 301 1.50 10.31 -3.92
CA GLN A 301 0.52 11.34 -3.62
C GLN A 301 0.80 11.95 -2.24
N ILE A 302 0.51 13.24 -2.06
CA ILE A 302 0.59 13.92 -0.77
C ILE A 302 -0.77 14.49 -0.36
N LEU A 303 -1.16 14.26 0.88
CA LEU A 303 -2.47 14.64 1.38
C LEU A 303 -2.62 16.16 1.54
N ALA A 304 -3.62 16.71 0.87
CA ALA A 304 -4.00 18.12 0.94
C ALA A 304 -5.30 18.35 1.73
N GLY A 305 -6.17 17.33 1.85
CA GLY A 305 -7.41 17.42 2.61
C GLY A 305 -8.00 16.05 2.89
N SER A 306 -8.80 15.95 3.96
CA SER A 306 -9.42 14.70 4.40
C SER A 306 -10.77 15.02 5.01
N SER A 307 -11.81 14.29 4.62
CA SER A 307 -13.01 14.15 5.45
C SER A 307 -12.73 13.18 6.60
N GLU A 308 -13.67 13.04 7.54
CA GLU A 308 -13.59 11.97 8.53
C GLU A 308 -13.54 10.61 7.82
N SER A 309 -12.47 9.87 8.08
CA SER A 309 -12.08 8.69 7.32
C SER A 309 -11.76 7.53 8.24
N THR A 310 -12.11 6.33 7.80
CA THR A 310 -11.73 5.09 8.49
C THR A 310 -10.24 4.84 8.31
N VAL A 311 -9.55 4.60 9.42
CA VAL A 311 -8.13 4.25 9.45
C VAL A 311 -7.97 2.95 10.24
N SER A 312 -7.01 2.12 9.83
CA SER A 312 -6.78 0.82 10.44
C SER A 312 -5.30 0.57 10.67
N ALA A 313 -4.98 -0.19 11.71
CA ALA A 313 -3.64 -0.73 11.88
C ALA A 313 -3.65 -2.19 12.31
N THR A 314 -2.64 -2.95 11.88
CA THR A 314 -2.45 -4.35 12.26
C THR A 314 -1.14 -4.58 12.99
N ALA A 315 -1.16 -5.50 13.94
CA ALA A 315 0.04 -6.04 14.56
C ALA A 315 -0.05 -7.56 14.60
N ARG A 316 1.04 -8.24 14.26
CA ARG A 316 1.11 -9.71 14.26
C ARG A 316 1.78 -10.20 15.53
N ALA A 317 1.21 -11.22 16.15
CA ALA A 317 1.82 -11.91 17.28
C ALA A 317 2.15 -13.36 16.90
N THR A 318 3.37 -13.80 17.19
CA THR A 318 3.84 -15.17 16.99
C THR A 318 4.18 -15.79 18.34
N TRP A 319 3.83 -17.05 18.56
CA TRP A 319 4.21 -17.77 19.78
C TRP A 319 4.57 -19.23 19.54
N ALA A 320 5.46 -19.75 20.37
CA ALA A 320 5.76 -21.17 20.48
C ALA A 320 6.30 -21.52 21.87
N LYS A 321 6.23 -22.81 22.25
CA LYS A 321 6.75 -23.27 23.55
C LYS A 321 8.28 -23.35 23.58
N LYS A 322 8.92 -23.60 22.44
CA LYS A 322 10.37 -23.80 22.24
C LYS A 322 10.77 -23.46 20.80
N GLY A 323 12.06 -23.32 20.57
CA GLY A 323 12.65 -22.98 19.28
C GLY A 323 12.73 -21.48 19.08
N ALA A 324 13.13 -21.06 17.88
CA ALA A 324 13.02 -19.69 17.44
C ALA A 324 11.55 -19.24 17.34
N ILE A 325 11.27 -18.01 17.75
CA ILE A 325 9.93 -17.41 17.73
C ILE A 325 10.05 -16.05 17.02
N PRO A 326 9.98 -16.03 15.67
CA PRO A 326 10.24 -14.82 14.92
C PRO A 326 9.07 -13.83 14.98
N ALA A 327 9.41 -12.55 15.10
CA ALA A 327 8.54 -11.41 14.85
C ALA A 327 9.19 -10.54 13.77
N LEU A 328 8.48 -10.37 12.64
CA LEU A 328 9.00 -9.66 11.47
C LEU A 328 8.10 -8.48 11.11
N SER A 329 8.71 -7.35 10.81
CA SER A 329 8.07 -6.22 10.14
C SER A 329 9.00 -5.62 9.08
N ALA A 330 8.42 -4.86 8.14
CA ALA A 330 9.19 -4.23 7.07
C ALA A 330 8.78 -2.77 6.84
N ALA A 331 9.77 -1.94 6.53
CA ALA A 331 9.60 -0.54 6.18
C ALA A 331 10.51 -0.17 4.99
N LYS A 332 10.00 0.58 4.02
CA LYS A 332 10.86 1.20 3.01
C LYS A 332 11.80 2.22 3.67
N ASN A 333 13.05 2.24 3.24
CA ASN A 333 14.08 3.15 3.69
C ASN A 333 14.80 3.76 2.49
N CYS A 334 14.23 4.86 1.98
CA CYS A 334 14.75 5.55 0.81
C CYS A 334 16.14 6.15 1.04
N ALA A 335 16.45 6.56 2.27
CA ALA A 335 17.78 7.05 2.63
C ALA A 335 18.89 5.98 2.48
N LYS A 336 18.54 4.69 2.48
CA LYS A 336 19.46 3.57 2.25
C LYS A 336 19.22 2.81 0.94
N GLY A 337 18.28 3.25 0.11
CA GLY A 337 17.92 2.56 -1.14
C GLY A 337 17.48 1.12 -0.91
N GLY A 338 16.55 0.88 0.01
CA GLY A 338 16.15 -0.49 0.34
C GLY A 338 14.93 -0.63 1.24
N VAL A 339 14.69 -1.86 1.68
CA VAL A 339 13.65 -2.21 2.65
C VAL A 339 14.31 -2.70 3.93
N ASP A 340 14.02 -2.04 5.04
CA ASP A 340 14.43 -2.47 6.37
C ASP A 340 13.49 -3.58 6.86
N ILE A 341 14.06 -4.75 7.14
CA ILE A 341 13.41 -5.87 7.82
C ILE A 341 13.81 -5.84 9.28
N MET A 342 12.86 -5.54 10.15
CA MET A 342 13.04 -5.65 11.59
C MET A 342 12.68 -7.07 11.99
N ALA A 343 13.64 -7.79 12.56
CA ALA A 343 13.48 -9.17 13.00
C ALA A 343 13.82 -9.29 14.48
N ALA A 344 12.86 -9.74 15.28
CA ALA A 344 13.04 -10.10 16.68
C ALA A 344 12.80 -11.59 16.89
N ASN A 345 13.43 -12.16 17.91
CA ASN A 345 13.32 -13.58 18.25
C ASN A 345 13.27 -13.77 19.77
N GLU A 346 12.06 -13.86 20.34
CA GLU A 346 11.87 -14.17 21.78
C GLU A 346 11.95 -15.68 22.10
N GLY A 347 12.50 -16.46 21.16
CA GLY A 347 12.73 -17.90 21.30
C GLY A 347 13.97 -18.25 22.14
N ASP A 348 14.27 -19.56 22.18
CA ASP A 348 15.48 -20.11 22.84
C ASP A 348 16.50 -20.70 21.87
N GLU A 349 16.22 -20.64 20.57
CA GLU A 349 17.13 -21.07 19.50
C GLU A 349 17.33 -19.93 18.48
N ASN A 350 18.39 -20.04 17.68
CA ASN A 350 18.68 -19.07 16.63
C ASN A 350 17.60 -19.10 15.54
N PHE A 351 17.16 -17.92 15.11
CA PHE A 351 16.32 -17.76 13.93
C PHE A 351 17.22 -17.39 12.74
N SER A 352 17.46 -18.35 11.83
CA SER A 352 18.19 -18.11 10.59
C SER A 352 17.23 -18.06 9.40
N PHE A 353 17.47 -17.13 8.49
CA PHE A 353 16.74 -17.01 7.22
C PHE A 353 17.64 -16.48 6.11
N GLU A 354 17.30 -16.78 4.87
CA GLU A 354 18.02 -16.31 3.69
C GLU A 354 17.25 -15.20 2.97
N LEU A 355 17.93 -14.13 2.58
CA LEU A 355 17.40 -13.08 1.72
C LEU A 355 18.44 -12.72 0.66
N LEU A 356 18.03 -12.74 -0.61
CA LEU A 356 18.88 -12.40 -1.75
C LEU A 356 20.23 -13.16 -1.77
N GLY A 357 20.25 -14.43 -1.37
CA GLY A 357 21.49 -15.23 -1.36
C GLY A 357 22.38 -15.04 -0.13
N ALA A 358 21.97 -14.20 0.84
CA ALA A 358 22.67 -13.98 2.09
C ALA A 358 21.91 -14.58 3.27
N GLU A 359 22.63 -15.33 4.12
CA GLU A 359 22.10 -15.88 5.37
C GLU A 359 22.18 -14.84 6.49
N TYR A 360 21.08 -14.67 7.21
CA TYR A 360 20.96 -13.83 8.39
C TYR A 360 20.60 -14.69 9.59
N THR A 361 21.16 -14.37 10.76
CA THR A 361 20.83 -15.04 12.02
C THR A 361 20.48 -14.02 13.08
N ILE A 362 19.33 -14.21 13.72
CA ILE A 362 18.85 -13.48 14.89
C ILE A 362 18.96 -14.41 16.10
N GLY A 363 19.81 -14.06 17.07
CA GLY A 363 19.99 -14.85 18.27
C GLY A 363 18.71 -14.92 19.12
N ALA A 364 18.70 -15.86 20.06
CA ALA A 364 17.65 -15.93 21.08
C ALA A 364 17.62 -14.63 21.93
N GLY A 365 16.44 -14.04 22.11
CA GLY A 365 16.23 -12.77 22.79
C GLY A 365 16.78 -11.54 22.04
N GLU A 366 17.16 -11.68 20.77
CA GLU A 366 17.76 -10.62 19.98
C GLU A 366 16.74 -9.96 19.05
N SER A 367 16.97 -8.67 18.77
CA SER A 367 16.33 -7.94 17.67
C SER A 367 17.39 -7.29 16.79
N ARG A 368 17.23 -7.38 15.47
CA ARG A 368 18.08 -6.71 14.48
C ARG A 368 17.25 -6.15 13.34
N THR A 369 17.72 -5.05 12.78
CA THR A 369 17.26 -4.53 11.50
C THR A 369 18.24 -4.93 10.41
N VAL A 370 17.73 -5.55 9.35
CA VAL A 370 18.46 -5.90 8.14
C VAL A 370 17.93 -5.07 6.99
N THR A 371 18.77 -4.24 6.37
CA THR A 371 18.38 -3.50 5.15
C THR A 371 18.63 -4.37 3.93
N ILE A 372 17.57 -4.68 3.18
CA ILE A 372 17.69 -5.32 1.87
C ILE A 372 17.88 -4.22 0.82
N PRO A 373 19.05 -4.12 0.16
CA PRO A 373 19.25 -3.14 -0.89
C PRO A 373 18.39 -3.50 -2.11
N LEU A 374 17.76 -2.50 -2.70
CA LEU A 374 17.00 -2.62 -3.94
C LEU A 374 17.41 -1.49 -4.88
N GLN A 375 17.27 -1.72 -6.18
CA GLN A 375 17.38 -0.64 -7.16
C GLN A 375 16.13 0.23 -7.11
N GLU A 376 16.25 1.47 -7.57
CA GLU A 376 15.12 2.33 -7.82
C GLU A 376 14.12 1.64 -8.76
N ASP A 377 12.83 1.85 -8.52
CA ASP A 377 11.73 1.26 -9.28
C ASP A 377 11.65 -0.28 -9.28
N GLN A 378 12.42 -0.93 -8.41
CA GLN A 378 12.48 -2.38 -8.29
C GLN A 378 11.30 -2.90 -7.47
N ALA A 379 10.48 -3.72 -8.12
CA ALA A 379 9.50 -4.56 -7.43
C ALA A 379 10.22 -5.65 -6.62
N TYR A 380 9.74 -5.91 -5.41
CA TYR A 380 10.18 -7.01 -4.56
C TYR A 380 8.98 -7.84 -4.12
N ASP A 381 9.20 -9.14 -4.03
CA ASP A 381 8.22 -10.11 -3.53
C ASP A 381 9.02 -11.28 -2.97
N PHE A 382 9.12 -11.37 -1.66
CA PHE A 382 9.84 -12.44 -0.97
C PHE A 382 9.08 -12.89 0.27
N THR A 383 9.29 -14.15 0.64
CA THR A 383 8.71 -14.74 1.85
C THR A 383 9.83 -15.17 2.77
N ILE A 384 9.80 -14.71 4.02
CA ILE A 384 10.69 -15.20 5.06
C ILE A 384 9.97 -16.33 5.79
N GLU A 385 10.51 -17.53 5.66
CA GLU A 385 10.01 -18.72 6.34
C GLU A 385 10.71 -18.93 7.68
N GLY A 386 10.03 -19.62 8.60
CA GLY A 386 10.53 -19.91 9.93
C GLY A 386 9.98 -21.23 10.48
N PRO A 387 10.39 -21.58 11.71
CA PRO A 387 9.95 -22.82 12.34
C PRO A 387 8.44 -22.85 12.58
N GLY A 388 7.88 -24.05 12.74
CA GLY A 388 6.47 -24.22 13.08
C GLY A 388 5.47 -23.81 11.99
N GLY A 389 5.92 -23.71 10.73
CA GLY A 389 5.08 -23.26 9.62
C GLY A 389 4.92 -21.75 9.55
N PHE A 390 5.74 -20.99 10.28
CA PHE A 390 5.80 -19.54 10.14
C PHE A 390 6.24 -19.16 8.71
N ALA A 391 5.50 -18.27 8.08
CA ALA A 391 5.86 -17.67 6.81
C ALA A 391 5.31 -16.25 6.75
N GLN A 392 6.14 -15.30 6.33
CA GLN A 392 5.73 -13.91 6.16
C GLN A 392 6.20 -13.37 4.82
N ARG A 393 5.25 -13.04 3.97
CA ARG A 393 5.47 -12.43 2.66
C ARG A 393 5.58 -10.92 2.77
N PHE A 394 6.52 -10.35 2.03
CA PHE A 394 6.73 -8.92 1.85
C PHE A 394 6.75 -8.64 0.36
N THR A 395 5.89 -7.72 -0.08
CA THR A 395 5.77 -7.32 -1.48
C THR A 395 5.67 -5.81 -1.60
N GLY A 396 6.10 -5.24 -2.72
CA GLY A 396 6.00 -3.82 -3.00
C GLY A 396 6.95 -3.38 -4.12
N VAL A 397 7.10 -2.07 -4.27
CA VAL A 397 8.07 -1.43 -5.19
C VAL A 397 8.85 -0.40 -4.39
N LEU A 398 10.18 -0.39 -4.51
CA LEU A 398 10.97 0.72 -4.00
C LEU A 398 10.87 1.88 -4.99
N ASP A 399 10.20 2.95 -4.58
CA ASP A 399 9.96 4.19 -5.35
C ASP A 399 10.33 5.34 -4.41
N CYS A 400 11.58 5.76 -4.51
CA CYS A 400 12.30 6.68 -3.65
C CYS A 400 12.81 7.91 -4.40
N MET A 401 12.61 7.99 -5.71
CA MET A 401 12.98 9.13 -6.53
C MET A 401 11.80 9.53 -7.41
N THR A 402 11.65 10.83 -7.67
CA THR A 402 10.79 11.26 -8.76
C THR A 402 11.49 10.95 -10.07
N GLN A 403 10.73 10.76 -11.15
CA GLN A 403 11.36 10.54 -12.46
C GLN A 403 12.24 11.71 -12.92
N ALA A 404 11.98 12.93 -12.44
CA ALA A 404 12.85 14.09 -12.65
C ALA A 404 14.22 13.89 -11.96
N ALA A 405 14.22 13.46 -10.70
CA ALA A 405 15.43 13.22 -9.93
C ALA A 405 16.25 12.06 -10.52
N GLU A 406 15.60 10.97 -10.96
CA GLU A 406 16.27 9.86 -11.64
C GLU A 406 16.97 10.31 -12.93
N ALA A 407 16.31 11.13 -13.74
CA ALA A 407 16.88 11.66 -14.97
C ALA A 407 18.11 12.54 -14.69
N ALA A 408 18.05 13.38 -13.65
CA ALA A 408 19.17 14.21 -13.22
C ALA A 408 20.37 13.38 -12.73
N GLU A 409 20.12 12.28 -12.00
CA GLU A 409 21.17 11.34 -11.57
C GLU A 409 21.76 10.54 -12.75
N ALA A 410 20.95 10.19 -13.75
CA ALA A 410 21.46 9.54 -14.95
C ALA A 410 22.39 10.45 -15.77
N ASP A 411 22.08 11.75 -15.84
CA ASP A 411 22.90 12.74 -16.57
C ASP A 411 24.16 13.15 -15.78
N ASN A 412 24.06 13.20 -14.44
CA ASN A 412 25.23 13.43 -13.57
C ASN A 412 26.21 12.24 -13.56
N THR A 413 25.72 11.04 -13.92
CA THR A 413 26.54 9.84 -14.16
C THR A 413 27.18 9.95 -15.54
N SER A 414 28.00 10.98 -15.72
CA SER A 414 28.99 11.05 -16.78
C SER A 414 29.79 9.75 -16.76
N THR A 415 29.56 8.91 -17.77
CA THR A 415 30.40 7.78 -18.19
C THR A 415 31.81 7.82 -17.58
N GLN A 416 31.97 7.17 -16.43
CA GLN A 416 33.26 6.60 -16.05
C GLN A 416 33.52 5.51 -17.09
N THR A 417 34.06 5.92 -18.24
CA THR A 417 34.77 5.04 -19.13
C THR A 417 35.94 4.51 -18.32
N LEU A 418 35.69 3.39 -17.63
CA LEU A 418 36.74 2.52 -17.12
C LEU A 418 37.64 2.23 -18.32
N THR A 419 38.81 2.85 -18.28
CA THR A 419 40.00 2.57 -19.07
C THR A 419 39.99 1.14 -19.58
N GLU A 420 40.12 0.99 -20.90
CA GLU A 420 40.23 -0.28 -21.62
C GLU A 420 40.95 -1.36 -20.79
N PRO A 421 40.38 -2.56 -20.63
CA PRO A 421 41.19 -3.68 -20.15
C PRO A 421 42.25 -3.99 -21.21
N SER A 422 43.51 -3.84 -20.83
CA SER A 422 44.66 -4.31 -21.62
C SER A 422 44.49 -5.79 -21.96
N PRO A 423 44.63 -6.21 -23.24
CA PRO A 423 44.41 -7.60 -23.61
C PRO A 423 45.58 -8.47 -23.14
N ALA A 424 45.33 -9.35 -22.18
CA ALA A 424 46.18 -10.50 -21.94
C ALA A 424 45.97 -11.51 -23.09
N THR A 425 46.92 -11.59 -24.03
CA THR A 425 46.95 -12.62 -25.07
C THR A 425 47.89 -13.75 -24.66
N VAL A 426 47.30 -14.85 -24.22
CA VAL A 426 47.88 -16.19 -24.30
C VAL A 426 47.73 -16.66 -25.76
N GLY A 427 48.82 -17.16 -26.33
CA GLY A 427 48.91 -17.49 -27.75
C GLY A 427 47.98 -18.63 -28.20
N GLY A 428 47.48 -18.51 -29.43
CA GLY A 428 46.76 -19.55 -30.14
C GLY A 428 46.20 -19.04 -31.47
N THR A 429 46.87 -19.36 -32.57
CA THR A 429 46.50 -18.97 -33.93
C THR A 429 45.33 -19.82 -34.46
N ALA A 430 44.21 -19.19 -34.85
CA ALA A 430 43.16 -19.74 -35.73
C ALA A 430 42.31 -18.58 -36.33
N PRO A 431 41.67 -18.76 -37.50
CA PRO A 431 41.76 -17.80 -38.61
C PRO A 431 40.69 -16.70 -38.62
N ASP A 432 41.00 -15.65 -39.39
CA ASP A 432 40.19 -14.48 -39.73
C ASP A 432 38.71 -14.82 -39.93
N THR A 433 37.89 -14.48 -38.93
CA THR A 433 36.44 -14.56 -39.03
C THR A 433 35.89 -13.15 -39.14
N ASN A 434 35.48 -12.81 -40.36
CA ASN A 434 34.80 -11.58 -40.72
C ASN A 434 33.45 -11.46 -39.98
N LEU A 435 33.32 -10.45 -39.12
CA LEU A 435 32.13 -10.19 -38.29
C LEU A 435 30.93 -9.60 -39.07
N ALA A 436 31.01 -9.50 -40.40
CA ALA A 436 29.88 -9.10 -41.26
C ALA A 436 29.04 -10.29 -41.77
N ALA A 437 29.11 -11.47 -41.14
CA ALA A 437 28.40 -12.68 -41.55
C ALA A 437 27.53 -13.28 -40.43
N THR A 438 26.62 -12.50 -39.86
CA THR A 438 25.49 -13.02 -39.08
C THR A 438 24.20 -12.39 -39.57
N GLY A 439 23.74 -12.83 -40.75
CA GLY A 439 22.52 -12.31 -41.38
C GLY A 439 21.88 -13.24 -42.41
N SER A 440 22.21 -14.55 -42.42
CA SER A 440 21.52 -15.52 -43.26
C SER A 440 21.53 -16.92 -42.65
N SER A 441 20.52 -17.23 -41.84
CA SER A 441 20.17 -18.62 -41.55
C SER A 441 19.16 -19.12 -42.57
N ASN A 442 19.49 -20.23 -43.24
CA ASN A 442 18.72 -20.92 -44.28
C ASN A 442 17.44 -21.62 -43.75
N ALA A 443 16.47 -20.86 -43.24
CA ALA A 443 15.16 -21.38 -42.83
C ALA A 443 13.96 -20.62 -43.46
N THR A 444 14.22 -19.78 -44.46
CA THR A 444 13.24 -18.85 -45.04
C THR A 444 12.20 -19.45 -46.02
N PRO A 445 12.25 -20.71 -46.52
CA PRO A 445 11.12 -21.25 -47.30
C PRO A 445 10.00 -21.87 -46.44
N VAL A 446 10.27 -22.20 -45.16
CA VAL A 446 9.30 -22.98 -44.34
C VAL A 446 8.31 -22.06 -43.59
N ILE A 447 8.72 -20.84 -43.25
CA ILE A 447 7.89 -19.90 -42.48
C ILE A 447 6.87 -19.16 -43.37
N ALA A 448 7.14 -19.01 -44.68
CA ALA A 448 6.18 -18.45 -45.64
C ALA A 448 5.03 -19.43 -45.98
N GLY A 449 5.26 -20.75 -45.84
CA GLY A 449 4.24 -21.77 -46.14
C GLY A 449 3.16 -21.92 -45.08
N VAL A 450 3.49 -21.70 -43.80
CA VAL A 450 2.55 -21.90 -42.67
C VAL A 450 1.57 -20.72 -42.54
N ALA A 451 1.98 -19.50 -42.91
CA ALA A 451 1.12 -18.32 -42.87
C ALA A 451 -0.04 -18.38 -43.88
N ILE A 452 0.18 -18.96 -45.07
CA ILE A 452 -0.85 -19.08 -46.11
C ILE A 452 -1.90 -20.14 -45.72
N GLY A 453 -1.49 -21.21 -45.03
CA GLY A 453 -2.42 -22.26 -44.56
C GLY A 453 -3.42 -21.78 -43.52
N LEU A 454 -2.99 -20.96 -42.56
CA LEU A 454 -3.85 -20.46 -41.48
C LEU A 454 -4.86 -19.40 -41.96
N VAL A 455 -4.50 -18.59 -42.97
CA VAL A 455 -5.43 -17.61 -43.57
C VAL A 455 -6.54 -18.30 -44.37
N LEU A 456 -6.26 -19.41 -45.05
CA LEU A 456 -7.28 -20.19 -45.77
C LEU A 456 -8.26 -20.90 -44.83
N ILE A 457 -7.77 -21.42 -43.70
CA ILE A 457 -8.61 -22.07 -42.69
C ILE A 457 -9.48 -21.03 -41.94
N GLY A 458 -8.94 -19.86 -41.64
CA GLY A 458 -9.69 -18.73 -41.05
C GLY A 458 -10.73 -18.13 -42.00
N GLY A 459 -10.45 -18.07 -43.31
CA GLY A 459 -11.40 -17.59 -44.32
C GLY A 459 -12.59 -18.53 -44.53
N ALA A 460 -12.37 -19.85 -44.52
CA ALA A 460 -13.44 -20.84 -44.69
C ALA A 460 -14.41 -20.89 -43.50
N SER A 461 -13.93 -20.67 -42.28
CA SER A 461 -14.75 -20.68 -41.07
C SER A 461 -15.67 -19.45 -40.96
N LEU A 462 -15.22 -18.27 -41.39
CA LEU A 462 -16.04 -17.06 -41.47
C LEU A 462 -17.20 -17.15 -42.49
N LEU A 463 -16.99 -17.83 -43.62
CA LEU A 463 -18.04 -18.04 -44.64
C LEU A 463 -19.13 -19.03 -44.20
N ILE A 464 -18.80 -20.01 -43.36
CA ILE A 464 -19.77 -20.98 -42.83
C ILE A 464 -20.65 -20.35 -41.74
N VAL A 465 -20.11 -19.41 -40.95
CA VAL A 465 -20.89 -18.70 -39.92
C VAL A 465 -21.82 -17.65 -40.56
N ARG A 466 -21.41 -17.00 -41.66
CA ARG A 466 -22.25 -16.03 -42.37
C ARG A 466 -23.43 -16.64 -43.13
N ARG A 467 -23.35 -17.91 -43.54
CA ARG A 467 -24.46 -18.64 -44.19
C ARG A 467 -25.56 -19.13 -43.24
N LYS A 468 -25.38 -19.02 -41.92
CA LYS A 468 -26.39 -19.44 -40.91
C LYS A 468 -27.23 -18.30 -40.33
N LYS A 469 -27.12 -17.07 -40.84
CA LYS A 469 -27.92 -15.92 -40.39
C LYS A 469 -28.57 -15.18 -41.56
N THR A 470 -29.46 -15.86 -42.26
CA THR A 470 -30.49 -15.21 -43.08
C THR A 470 -31.84 -15.60 -42.48
N PRO A 471 -32.60 -14.66 -41.88
CA PRO A 471 -34.01 -14.87 -41.57
C PRO A 471 -34.82 -14.77 -42.86
N GLU A 472 -35.67 -15.77 -43.12
CA GLU A 472 -36.74 -15.67 -44.11
C GLU A 472 -37.79 -14.66 -43.63
N GLN A 473 -38.25 -13.85 -44.58
CA GLN A 473 -39.44 -13.02 -44.51
C GLN A 473 -40.68 -13.93 -44.56
N ASP A 474 -41.59 -13.73 -43.60
CA ASP A 474 -43.04 -13.67 -43.83
C ASP A 474 -43.67 -12.74 -42.78
#